data_AF-A0A6A4GDT6-F1
#
_entry.id   AF-A0A6A4GDT6-F1
#
_cell.length_a   1.000
_cell.length_b   1.000
_cell.length_c   1.000
_cell.angle_alpha   90.00
_cell.angle_beta   90.00
_cell.angle_gamma   90.00
#
_symmetry.space_group_name_H-M   'P 1'
#
loop_
_entity.id
_entity.type
_entity.pdbx_description
1 polymer ?
#
loop_
_entity_poly.entity_id
_entity_poly.type
_entity_poly.pdbx_seq_one_letter_code
_entity_poly.pdbx_strand_id
1 'polypeptide(L)' 'KKFQVDKMAISQGAAGKRTTQEFNATKQKITPIEEKALADWILHSAERGLPPTHEQIKSYANAILQKRAALQYEEVGLN' A
#
# COMPACT_ATOMS: atom_id res chain seq x y z
N LYS A 1 -4.67 -10.76 -27.33
CA LYS A 1 -3.94 -9.58 -26.79
C LYS A 1 -2.50 -10.01 -26.49
N LYS A 2 -1.49 -9.46 -27.16
CA LYS A 2 -0.07 -9.68 -26.81
C LYS A 2 0.35 -8.49 -25.95
N PHE A 3 0.73 -8.74 -24.69
CA PHE A 3 1.29 -7.69 -23.84
C PHE A 3 2.71 -7.40 -24.33
N GLN A 4 2.96 -6.15 -24.72
CA GLN A 4 4.29 -5.69 -25.14
C GLN A 4 5.08 -5.42 -23.86
N VAL A 5 5.70 -6.47 -23.33
CA VAL A 5 6.53 -6.39 -22.12
C VAL A 5 7.99 -6.37 -22.51
N ASP A 6 8.75 -5.47 -21.89
CA ASP A 6 10.17 -5.27 -22.18
C ASP A 6 10.96 -6.57 -21.95
N LYS A 7 11.88 -6.90 -22.86
CA LYS A 7 12.71 -8.12 -22.79
C LYS A 7 13.48 -8.20 -21.47
N MET A 8 13.86 -7.05 -20.90
CA MET A 8 14.52 -6.99 -19.61
C MET A 8 13.61 -7.49 -18.50
N ALA A 9 12.33 -7.13 -18.49
CA ALA A 9 11.38 -7.55 -17.46
C ALA A 9 11.15 -9.07 -17.45
N ILE A 10 11.09 -9.69 -18.64
CA ILE A 10 11.00 -11.16 -18.77
C ILE A 10 12.29 -11.83 -18.27
N SER A 11 13.44 -11.29 -18.62
CA SER A 11 14.75 -11.81 -18.18
C SER A 11 14.93 -11.69 -16.66
N GLN A 12 14.49 -10.59 -16.05
CA GLN A 12 14.54 -10.42 -14.59
C GLN A 12 13.66 -11.44 -13.86
N GLY A 13 12.43 -11.69 -14.35
CA GLY A 13 11.54 -12.70 -13.77
C GLY A 13 12.09 -14.12 -13.88
N ALA A 14 12.70 -14.48 -15.01
CA ALA A 14 13.32 -15.80 -15.23
C ALA A 14 14.60 -16.03 -14.38
N ALA A 15 15.31 -14.95 -14.02
CA ALA A 15 16.50 -14.99 -13.17
C ALA A 15 16.19 -15.03 -11.65
N GLY A 16 14.92 -15.15 -11.27
CA GLY A 16 14.49 -15.15 -9.86
C GLY A 16 14.56 -13.78 -9.19
N LYS A 17 14.62 -12.68 -9.97
CA LYS A 17 14.53 -11.34 -9.37
C LYS A 17 13.09 -11.06 -8.96
N ARG A 18 12.98 -10.51 -7.74
CA ARG A 18 11.75 -10.19 -7.02
C ARG A 18 10.63 -9.73 -7.96
N THR A 19 9.50 -10.41 -7.89
CA THR A 19 8.27 -10.03 -8.57
C THR A 19 7.88 -8.60 -8.18
N THR A 20 7.10 -7.91 -9.02
CA THR A 20 6.56 -6.57 -8.69
C THR A 20 5.82 -6.57 -7.36
N GLN A 21 5.18 -7.70 -7.00
CA GLN A 21 4.53 -7.90 -5.72
C GLN A 21 5.53 -7.91 -4.56
N GLU A 22 6.63 -8.65 -4.66
CA GLU A 22 7.71 -8.65 -3.65
C GLU A 22 8.38 -7.29 -3.53
N PHE A 23 8.59 -6.58 -4.63
CA PHE A 23 9.12 -5.21 -4.61
C PHE A 23 8.15 -4.24 -3.93
N ASN A 24 6.85 -4.35 -4.21
CA ASN A 24 5.84 -3.50 -3.57
C ASN A 24 5.65 -3.83 -2.09
N ALA A 25 5.82 -5.09 -1.69
CA ALA A 25 5.82 -5.48 -0.27
C ALA A 25 6.94 -4.76 0.51
N THR A 26 8.10 -4.52 -0.10
CA THR A 26 9.17 -3.73 0.54
C THR A 26 8.85 -2.23 0.71
N LYS A 27 7.83 -1.72 -0.01
CA LYS A 27 7.37 -0.33 0.08
C LYS A 27 6.21 -0.15 1.07
N GLN A 28 5.69 -1.24 1.63
CA GLN A 28 4.54 -1.20 2.50
C GLN A 28 4.96 -0.65 3.87
N LYS A 29 4.52 0.57 4.19
CA LYS A 29 4.90 1.27 5.44
C LYS A 29 4.10 0.78 6.66
N ILE A 30 2.86 0.33 6.43
CA ILE A 30 1.97 -0.24 7.45
C ILE A 30 2.05 -1.77 7.46
N THR A 31 1.89 -2.39 8.62
CA THR A 31 1.87 -3.85 8.75
C THR A 31 0.60 -4.45 8.15
N PRO A 32 0.57 -5.75 7.81
CA PRO A 32 -0.64 -6.38 7.28
C PRO A 32 -1.87 -6.28 8.21
N ILE A 33 -1.65 -6.25 9.52
CA ILE A 33 -2.72 -6.09 10.51
C ILE A 33 -3.30 -4.67 10.48
N GLU A 34 -2.43 -3.66 10.36
CA GLU A 34 -2.81 -2.26 10.23
C GLU A 34 -3.52 -1.98 8.91
N GLU A 35 -3.04 -2.58 7.81
CA GLU A 35 -3.70 -2.52 6.51
C GLU A 35 -5.10 -3.14 6.56
N LYS A 36 -5.25 -4.27 7.24
CA LYS A 36 -6.57 -4.88 7.44
C LYS A 36 -7.51 -3.93 8.20
N ALA A 37 -7.06 -3.30 9.27
CA ALA A 37 -7.87 -2.33 10.01
C ALA A 37 -8.28 -1.11 9.15
N LEU A 38 -7.36 -0.61 8.31
CA LEU A 38 -7.65 0.46 7.35
C LEU A 38 -8.67 0.00 6.30
N ALA A 39 -8.52 -1.19 5.74
CA ALA A 39 -9.43 -1.75 4.74
C ALA A 39 -10.83 -1.99 5.31
N ASP A 40 -10.93 -2.53 6.53
CA ASP A 40 -12.18 -2.70 7.26
C ASP A 40 -12.84 -1.33 7.50
N TRP A 41 -12.09 -0.30 7.87
CA TRP A 41 -12.63 1.06 8.02
C TRP A 41 -13.15 1.65 6.70
N ILE A 42 -12.44 1.46 5.59
CA ILE A 42 -12.87 1.91 4.25
C ILE A 42 -14.17 1.21 3.87
N LEU A 43 -14.25 -0.11 4.06
CA LEU A 43 -15.41 -0.91 3.70
C LEU A 43 -16.64 -0.47 4.50
N HIS A 44 -16.54 -0.40 5.83
CA HIS A 44 -17.65 0.05 6.68
C HIS A 44 -18.11 1.47 6.37
N SER A 45 -17.20 2.34 5.91
CA SER A 45 -17.54 3.72 5.52
C SER A 45 -18.28 3.74 4.17
N ALA A 46 -17.81 2.95 3.20
CA ALA A 46 -18.47 2.77 1.91
C ALA A 46 -19.86 2.14 2.03
N GLU A 47 -20.04 1.13 2.89
CA GLU A 47 -21.34 0.50 3.18
C GLU A 47 -22.36 1.49 3.74
N ARG A 48 -21.90 2.53 4.45
CA ARG A 48 -22.76 3.62 4.96
C ARG A 48 -23.02 4.72 3.94
N GLY A 49 -22.59 4.53 2.68
CA GLY A 49 -22.71 5.53 1.62
C GLY A 49 -21.73 6.69 1.74
N LEU A 50 -20.69 6.56 2.57
CA LEU A 50 -19.67 7.58 2.80
C LEU A 50 -18.28 7.02 2.49
N PRO A 51 -17.99 6.68 1.22
CA PRO A 51 -16.67 6.19 0.85
C PRO A 51 -15.62 7.27 1.15
N PRO A 52 -14.53 6.96 1.87
CA PRO A 52 -13.53 7.94 2.22
C PRO A 52 -12.72 8.34 0.99
N THR A 53 -12.34 9.62 0.92
CA THR A 53 -11.45 10.13 -0.13
C THR A 53 -10.03 9.59 0.05
N HIS A 54 -9.24 9.64 -1.01
CA HIS A 54 -7.83 9.26 -0.94
C HIS A 54 -7.05 10.04 0.13
N GLU A 55 -7.39 11.31 0.37
CA GLU A 55 -6.78 12.11 1.43
C GLU A 55 -7.15 11.62 2.84
N GLN A 56 -8.41 11.24 3.04
CA GLN A 56 -8.86 10.66 4.31
C GLN A 56 -8.20 9.30 4.58
N ILE A 57 -8.04 8.48 3.54
CA ILE A 57 -7.33 7.19 3.63
C ILE A 57 -5.86 7.42 4.02
N LYS A 58 -5.17 8.38 3.38
CA LYS A 58 -3.80 8.76 3.76
C LYS A 58 -3.71 9.24 5.21
N SER A 59 -4.62 10.12 5.62
CA SER A 59 -4.65 10.65 6.99
C SER A 59 -4.85 9.54 8.02
N TYR A 60 -5.75 8.58 7.76
CA TYR A 60 -5.97 7.44 8.63
C TYR A 60 -4.73 6.54 8.71
N ALA A 61 -4.09 6.24 7.57
CA ALA A 61 -2.85 5.49 7.54
C ALA A 61 -1.72 6.17 8.32
N ASN A 62 -1.58 7.50 8.17
CA ASN A 62 -0.59 8.28 8.93
C ASN A 62 -0.90 8.28 10.44
N ALA A 63 -2.17 8.35 10.83
CA ALA A 63 -2.56 8.25 12.24
C ALA A 63 -2.21 6.88 12.85
N ILE A 64 -2.34 5.79 12.08
CA ILE A 64 -1.88 4.47 12.51
C ILE A 64 -0.36 4.48 12.71
N LEU A 65 0.39 5.00 11.74
CA LEU A 65 1.84 5.09 11.81
C LEU A 65 2.32 5.94 13.01
N GLN A 66 1.67 7.07 13.26
CA GLN A 66 1.96 7.94 14.40
C GLN A 66 1.74 7.24 15.74
N LYS A 67 0.66 6.47 15.87
CA LYS A 67 0.40 5.69 17.09
C LYS A 67 1.45 4.61 17.32
N ARG A 68 1.98 4.01 16.26
CA ARG A 68 3.00 2.96 16.34
C ARG A 68 4.39 3.51 16.62
N ALA A 69 4.77 4.60 15.97
CA ALA A 69 6.11 5.19 16.05
C ALA A 69 6.00 6.57 16.70
N ALA A 70 6.00 6.58 18.03
CA ALA A 70 5.74 7.75 18.86
C ALA A 70 6.63 8.99 18.58
N LEU A 71 7.71 8.87 17.79
CA LEU A 71 8.63 10.00 17.51
C LEU A 71 9.20 10.07 16.08
N GLN A 72 9.20 9.00 15.27
CA GLN A 72 9.77 9.03 13.90
C GLN A 72 9.02 8.07 12.97
N TYR A 73 8.04 8.60 12.22
CA TYR A 73 7.42 7.87 11.12
C TYR A 73 7.49 8.70 9.84
N GLU A 74 7.70 8.01 8.72
CA GLU A 74 7.66 8.62 7.40
C GLU A 74 6.22 8.58 6.88
N GLU A 75 5.63 9.75 6.62
CA GLU A 75 4.24 9.85 6.17
C GLU A 75 4.01 9.12 4.84
N VAL A 76 2.81 8.59 4.68
CA VAL A 76 2.31 8.02 3.42
C VAL A 76 1.87 9.15 2.50
N GLY A 77 2.27 9.08 1.23
CA GLY A 77 1.83 10.01 0.19
C GLY A 77 2.70 11.26 -0.01
N LEU A 78 3.87 11.32 0.62
CA LEU A 78 4.98 12.18 0.19
C LEU A 78 5.70 11.44 -0.95
N ASN A 79 5.71 12.03 -2.15
CA ASN A 79 6.45 11.57 -3.34
C ASN A 79 7.42 12.66 -3.77
#